data_AF-A0AAN9U3T3-F1
#
_entry.id   AF-A0AAN9U3T3-F1
#
_cell.length_a   1.000
_cell.length_b   1.000
_cell.length_c   1.000
_cell.angle_alpha   90.00
_cell.angle_beta   90.00
_cell.angle_gamma   90.00
#
_symmetry.space_group_name_H-M   'P 1'
#
loop_
_entity.id
_entity.type
_entity.pdbx_description
1 polymer ?
#
loop_
_entity_poly.entity_id
_entity_poly.type
_entity_poly.pdbx_seq_one_letter_code
_entity_poly.pdbx_strand_id
1 'polypeptide(L)'
;MANPNQNPATGEQSDELRNLRSTVPRMMEPMSVPSSSAEAVFSTVRESTKAAYSEVREYKYLATDEQSTKIFERAKHSRKENPKGIKPWRARDDPDWLTPDT
;
A
#
# COMPACT_ATOMS: atom_id res chain seq x y z
N MET A 1 16.11 16.03 -16.53
CA MET A 1 15.29 17.19 -16.11
C MET A 1 14.05 16.64 -15.44
N ALA A 2 13.93 16.78 -14.12
CA ALA A 2 12.82 16.23 -13.33
C ALA A 2 11.53 17.04 -13.59
N ASN A 3 10.41 16.35 -13.77
CA ASN A 3 9.11 16.95 -14.09
C ASN A 3 8.55 17.64 -12.83
N PRO A 4 8.28 18.96 -12.83
CA PRO A 4 7.90 19.73 -11.64
C PRO A 4 6.51 19.42 -11.08
N ASN A 5 5.79 18.44 -11.63
CA ASN A 5 4.45 18.02 -11.20
C ASN A 5 4.44 16.73 -10.35
N GLN A 6 5.60 16.15 -10.03
CA GLN A 6 5.68 15.04 -9.10
C GLN A 6 5.84 15.59 -7.68
N ASN A 7 4.74 15.63 -6.94
CA ASN A 7 4.79 15.83 -5.50
C ASN A 7 5.58 14.65 -4.89
N PRO A 8 6.69 14.86 -4.16
CA PRO A 8 7.50 13.76 -3.60
C PRO A 8 6.68 12.80 -2.73
N ALA A 9 5.61 13.30 -2.09
CA ALA A 9 4.67 12.50 -1.31
C ALA A 9 3.95 11.39 -2.12
N THR A 10 3.81 11.55 -3.45
CA THR A 10 3.14 10.52 -4.28
C THR A 10 4.02 9.31 -4.55
N GLY A 11 5.35 9.47 -4.57
CA GLY A 11 6.31 8.37 -4.72
C GLY A 11 6.37 7.51 -3.45
N GLU A 12 6.57 8.17 -2.31
CA GLU A 12 6.64 7.52 -0.99
C GLU A 12 5.35 6.74 -0.66
N GLN A 13 4.18 7.31 -0.93
CA GLN A 13 2.90 6.60 -0.74
C GLN A 13 2.76 5.36 -1.64
N SER A 14 3.35 5.39 -2.83
CA SER A 14 3.30 4.24 -3.76
C SER A 14 4.21 3.09 -3.31
N ASP A 15 5.38 3.43 -2.75
CA ASP A 15 6.30 2.45 -2.17
C ASP A 15 5.74 1.85 -0.89
N GLU A 16 5.09 2.67 -0.05
CA GLU A 16 4.48 2.20 1.18
C GLU A 16 3.24 1.33 0.93
N LEU A 17 2.45 1.66 -0.11
CA LEU A 17 1.40 0.78 -0.62
C LEU A 17 1.94 -0.57 -1.10
N ARG A 18 3.10 -0.58 -1.80
CA ARG A 18 3.75 -1.82 -2.23
C ARG A 18 4.19 -2.64 -1.01
N ASN A 19 4.79 -2.01 -0.01
CA ASN A 19 5.17 -2.67 1.25
C ASN A 19 3.95 -3.26 1.97
N LEU A 20 2.83 -2.54 2.03
CA LEU A 20 1.60 -3.01 2.66
C LEU A 20 1.04 -4.29 2.03
N ARG A 21 1.27 -4.51 0.74
CA ARG A 21 0.81 -5.73 0.04
C ARG A 21 1.58 -6.96 0.49
N SER A 22 2.84 -6.80 0.87
CA SER A 22 3.67 -7.87 1.43
C SER A 22 3.35 -8.19 2.89
N THR A 23 2.58 -7.35 3.58
CA THR A 23 2.30 -7.48 5.02
C THR A 23 1.58 -8.77 5.37
N VAL A 24 0.55 -9.17 4.61
CA VAL A 24 -0.15 -10.45 4.87
C VAL A 24 0.75 -11.66 4.58
N PRO A 25 1.46 -11.74 3.44
CA PRO A 25 2.47 -12.78 3.23
C PRO A 25 3.51 -12.87 4.36
N ARG A 26 4.10 -11.74 4.80
CA ARG A 26 5.08 -11.70 5.90
C ARG A 26 4.49 -12.09 7.25
N MET A 27 3.23 -11.73 7.50
CA MET A 27 2.51 -12.16 8.71
C MET A 27 2.39 -13.69 8.77
N MET A 28 2.15 -14.33 7.62
CA MET A 28 1.92 -15.77 7.52
C MET A 28 3.22 -16.59 7.39
N GLU A 29 4.33 -15.96 7.00
CA GLU A 29 5.64 -16.59 6.78
C GLU A 29 6.08 -17.53 7.93
N PRO A 30 5.92 -17.19 9.23
CA PRO A 30 6.33 -18.08 10.32
C PRO A 30 5.59 -19.43 10.34
N MET A 31 4.39 -19.52 9.76
CA MET A 31 3.65 -20.80 9.66
C MET A 31 4.18 -21.73 8.57
N SER A 32 4.98 -21.21 7.63
CA SER A 32 5.62 -22.03 6.60
C SER A 32 6.91 -22.71 7.07
N VAL A 33 7.46 -22.27 8.21
CA VAL A 33 8.70 -22.79 8.77
C VAL A 33 8.42 -24.04 9.61
N PRO A 34 9.06 -25.18 9.31
CA PRO A 34 8.95 -26.37 10.16
C PRO A 34 9.52 -26.07 11.56
N SER A 35 8.68 -26.17 12.59
CA SER A 35 9.08 -25.97 13.99
C SER A 35 9.00 -27.28 14.77
N SER A 36 9.92 -27.44 15.72
CA SER A 36 9.93 -28.54 16.69
C SER A 36 8.97 -28.33 17.88
N SER A 37 8.41 -27.12 18.05
CA SER A 37 7.55 -26.76 19.18
C SER A 37 6.40 -25.82 18.80
N ALA A 38 5.19 -26.13 19.28
CA ALA A 38 4.00 -25.32 19.07
C ALA A 38 4.09 -23.92 19.72
N GLU A 39 4.74 -23.82 20.88
CA GLU A 39 4.89 -22.55 21.60
C GLU A 39 5.78 -21.58 20.81
N ALA A 40 6.83 -22.11 20.16
CA ALA A 40 7.72 -21.33 19.32
C ALA A 40 6.99 -20.80 18.06
N VAL A 41 6.13 -21.62 17.45
CA VAL A 41 5.28 -21.17 16.32
C VAL A 41 4.32 -20.08 16.79
N PHE A 42 3.66 -20.27 17.93
CA PHE A 42 2.71 -19.29 18.43
C PHE A 42 3.38 -17.94 18.74
N SER A 43 4.55 -17.95 19.39
CA SER A 43 5.30 -16.73 19.69
C SER A 43 5.68 -15.96 18.43
N THR A 44 6.25 -16.66 17.43
CA THR A 44 6.70 -16.04 16.17
C THR A 44 5.53 -15.50 15.35
N VAL A 45 4.42 -16.25 15.25
CA VAL A 45 3.19 -15.78 14.58
C VAL A 45 2.57 -14.59 15.30
N ARG A 46 2.58 -14.59 16.64
CA ARG A 46 2.07 -13.46 17.43
C ARG A 46 2.87 -12.19 17.17
N GLU A 47 4.19 -12.31 17.07
CA GLU A 47 5.08 -11.18 16.75
C GLU A 47 4.86 -10.66 15.33
N SER A 48 4.80 -11.55 14.33
CA SER A 48 4.55 -11.16 12.94
C SER A 48 3.17 -10.50 12.77
N THR A 49 2.15 -10.99 13.48
CA THR A 49 0.80 -10.39 13.52
C THR A 49 0.81 -9.00 14.14
N LYS A 50 1.57 -8.81 15.22
CA LYS A 50 1.70 -7.50 15.86
C LYS A 50 2.38 -6.48 14.93
N ALA A 51 3.44 -6.89 14.24
CA ALA A 51 4.13 -6.06 13.25
C ALA A 51 3.21 -5.69 12.07
N ALA A 52 2.48 -6.68 11.53
CA ALA A 52 1.51 -6.45 10.46
C ALA A 52 0.42 -5.46 10.86
N TYR A 53 -0.08 -5.56 12.10
CA TYR A 53 -1.07 -4.62 12.62
C TYR A 53 -0.54 -3.18 12.69
N SER A 54 0.70 -2.98 13.13
CA SER A 54 1.31 -1.64 13.17
C SER A 54 1.46 -1.04 11.77
N GLU A 55 1.94 -1.81 10.80
CA GLU A 55 2.12 -1.33 9.41
C GLU A 55 0.79 -0.89 8.78
N VAL A 56 -0.26 -1.71 8.94
CA VAL A 56 -1.60 -1.37 8.44
C VAL A 56 -2.14 -0.10 9.11
N ARG A 57 -1.90 0.06 10.41
CA ARG A 57 -2.35 1.23 11.17
C ARG A 57 -1.62 2.50 10.72
N GLU A 58 -0.31 2.43 10.53
CA GLU A 58 0.53 3.55 10.10
C GLU A 58 0.15 4.01 8.69
N TYR A 59 0.05 3.05 7.75
CA TYR A 59 -0.42 3.37 6.41
C TYR A 59 -1.82 4.00 6.42
N LYS A 60 -2.75 3.47 7.22
CA LYS A 60 -4.09 4.06 7.34
C LYS A 60 -4.01 5.51 7.80
N TYR A 61 -3.16 5.81 8.78
CA TYR A 61 -2.97 7.18 9.27
C TYR A 61 -2.50 8.10 8.13
N LEU A 62 -1.45 7.71 7.40
CA LEU A 62 -0.91 8.46 6.26
C LEU A 62 -1.93 8.65 5.12
N ALA A 63 -2.69 7.60 4.81
CA ALA A 63 -3.71 7.62 3.76
C ALA A 63 -4.93 8.49 4.12
N THR A 64 -5.23 8.62 5.43
CA THR A 64 -6.33 9.47 5.94
C THR A 64 -5.87 10.85 6.39
N ASP A 65 -4.60 11.20 6.17
CA ASP A 65 -4.11 12.54 6.49
C ASP A 65 -4.92 13.61 5.75
N GLU A 66 -5.02 14.78 6.35
CA GLU A 66 -5.85 15.88 5.87
C GLU A 66 -5.42 16.33 4.46
N GLN A 67 -4.11 16.29 4.18
CA GLN A 67 -3.56 16.62 2.87
C GLN A 67 -3.96 15.59 1.81
N SER A 68 -3.81 14.30 2.13
CA SER A 68 -4.23 13.19 1.26
C SER A 68 -5.72 13.31 0.91
N THR A 69 -6.56 13.58 1.91
CA THR A 69 -8.02 13.73 1.74
C THR A 69 -8.37 14.91 0.82
N LYS A 70 -7.72 16.07 1.00
CA LYS A 70 -7.92 17.25 0.13
C LYS A 70 -7.56 16.97 -1.32
N ILE A 71 -6.48 16.23 -1.57
CA ILE A 71 -6.05 15.86 -2.92
C ILE A 71 -7.11 14.95 -3.58
N PHE A 72 -7.59 13.92 -2.87
CA PHE A 72 -8.60 13.01 -3.41
C PHE A 72 -9.93 13.70 -3.68
N GLU A 73 -10.40 14.58 -2.79
CA GLU A 73 -11.63 15.34 -3.02
C GLU A 73 -11.48 16.34 -4.18
N ARG A 74 -10.34 17.02 -4.31
CA ARG A 74 -10.06 17.87 -5.48
C ARG A 74 -10.11 17.07 -6.79
N ALA A 75 -9.49 15.89 -6.82
CA ALA A 75 -9.52 15.02 -7.99
C ALA A 75 -10.93 14.54 -8.33
N LYS A 76 -11.74 14.22 -7.31
CA LYS A 76 -13.15 13.82 -7.45
C LYS A 76 -14.02 14.96 -7.95
N HIS A 77 -13.84 16.18 -7.45
CA HIS A 77 -14.50 17.38 -7.97
C HIS A 77 -14.14 17.64 -9.43
N SER A 78 -12.84 17.63 -9.77
CA SER A 78 -12.38 17.84 -11.14
C SER A 78 -12.97 16.82 -12.12
N ARG A 79 -13.07 15.54 -11.73
CA ARG A 79 -13.70 14.49 -12.55
C ARG A 79 -15.21 14.71 -12.77
N LYS A 80 -15.92 15.26 -11.77
CA LYS A 80 -17.34 15.58 -11.89
C LYS A 80 -17.58 16.78 -12.81
N GLU A 81 -16.77 17.81 -12.68
CA GLU A 81 -16.95 19.08 -13.42
C GLU A 81 -16.45 18.98 -14.86
N ASN A 82 -15.41 18.19 -15.12
CA ASN A 82 -14.86 18.00 -16.47
C ASN A 82 -14.65 16.51 -16.77
N PRO A 83 -15.72 15.76 -17.08
CA PRO A 83 -15.61 14.37 -17.46
C PRO A 83 -15.01 14.27 -18.87
N LYS A 84 -13.68 14.34 -18.98
CA LYS A 84 -12.92 14.24 -20.25
C LYS A 84 -13.01 12.85 -20.92
N GLY A 85 -13.96 12.00 -20.53
CA GLY A 85 -14.05 10.62 -21.00
C GLY A 85 -12.87 9.73 -20.57
N ILE A 86 -12.05 10.16 -19.61
CA ILE A 86 -10.90 9.40 -19.13
C ILE A 86 -11.42 8.17 -18.39
N LYS A 87 -11.24 7.00 -18.99
CA LYS A 87 -11.56 5.71 -18.37
C LYS A 87 -10.76 5.57 -17.07
N PRO A 88 -11.39 5.21 -15.94
CA PRO A 88 -10.65 4.88 -14.73
C PRO A 88 -9.69 3.74 -15.03
N TRP A 89 -8.42 3.93 -14.70
CA TRP A 89 -7.41 2.88 -14.83
C TRP A 89 -7.83 1.67 -13.99
N ARG A 90 -7.73 0.48 -14.58
CA ARG A 90 -7.96 -0.79 -13.88
C ARG A 90 -6.63 -1.51 -13.75
N ALA A 91 -6.41 -2.20 -12.65
CA ALA A 91 -5.22 -3.05 -12.46
C ALA A 91 -5.05 -4.16 -13.51
N ARG A 92 -6.09 -4.47 -14.30
CA ARG A 92 -6.00 -5.39 -15.44
C ARG A 92 -5.54 -4.73 -16.74
N ASP A 93 -5.64 -3.40 -16.83
CA ASP A 93 -5.29 -2.64 -18.02
C ASP A 93 -3.76 -2.46 -18.13
N ASP A 94 -3.01 -2.72 -17.05
CA ASP A 94 -1.54 -2.78 -17.01
C ASP A 94 -1.13 -3.88 -16.01
N PRO A 95 -0.85 -5.11 -16.48
CA PRO A 95 -0.55 -6.26 -15.62
C PRO A 95 0.75 -6.10 -14.84
N ASP A 96 1.72 -5.41 -15.42
CA ASP A 96 3.09 -5.31 -14.92
C ASP A 96 3.28 -4.12 -13.98
N TRP A 97 2.22 -3.36 -13.70
CA TRP A 97 2.24 -2.25 -12.73
C TRP A 97 2.75 -2.66 -11.33
N LEU A 98 2.66 -3.96 -11.01
CA LEU A 98 3.13 -4.56 -9.74
C LEU A 98 4.64 -4.79 -9.70
N THR A 99 5.29 -4.86 -10.85
CA THR A 99 6.73 -5.10 -10.97
C THR A 99 7.47 -3.76 -10.93
N PRO A 100 8.48 -3.58 -10.06
CA PRO A 100 9.37 -2.42 -10.14
C PRO A 100 10.15 -2.47 -11.45
N ASP A 101 10.39 -1.30 -12.07
CA ASP A 101 11.40 -1.19 -13.12
C ASP A 101 12.76 -1.54 -12.48
N THR A 102 13.48 -2.44 -13.13
CA THR A 102 14.76 -2.99 -12.64
C THR A 102 15.91 -2.00 -12.80
#